data_AF-A0A9D0I7H6-F1
#
_entry.id   AF-A0A9D0I7H6-F1
#
_cell.length_a   1.000
_cell.length_b   1.000
_cell.length_c   1.000
_cell.angle_alpha   90.00
_cell.angle_beta   90.00
_cell.angle_gamma   90.00
#
_symmetry.space_group_name_H-M   'P 1'
#
loop_
_entity.id
_entity.type
_entity.pdbx_description
1 polymer ?
#
loop_
_entity_poly.entity_id
_entity_poly.type
_entity_poly.pdbx_seq_one_letter_code
_entity_poly.pdbx_strand_id
1 'polypeptide(L)'
;MPGGNISEAKLADLLARIEEADKKQDYDVRYGLVLEAMAVANRLGYAAGYRIDPDEPEWPVAFIELPTGQVSWHMPQHPIPWDGHSTDEKYDRCRRYDSWRLEHVPVIVVTWRTGEMKDAAGSD
;
A
#
# COMPACT_ATOMS: atom_id res chain seq x y z
N MET A 1 -17.02 -4.50 -0.97
CA MET A 1 -15.56 -4.43 -0.77
C MET A 1 -15.33 -3.65 0.52
N PRO A 2 -14.71 -4.20 1.57
CA PRO A 2 -14.38 -3.42 2.76
C PRO A 2 -13.26 -2.45 2.37
N GLY A 3 -13.65 -1.29 1.82
CA GLY A 3 -12.72 -0.20 1.61
C GLY A 3 -12.28 0.24 2.99
N GLY A 4 -11.00 0.02 3.33
CA GLY A 4 -10.42 0.58 4.54
C GLY A 4 -10.80 2.05 4.62
N ASN A 5 -11.27 2.49 5.79
CA ASN A 5 -11.83 3.83 5.99
C ASN A 5 -10.84 4.90 5.49
N ILE A 6 -11.13 5.46 4.32
CA ILE A 6 -10.42 6.63 3.81
C ILE A 6 -10.85 7.82 4.64
N SER A 7 -9.90 8.45 5.32
CA SER A 7 -10.17 9.60 6.19
C SER A 7 -8.91 10.43 6.38
N GLU A 8 -9.09 11.69 6.77
CA GLU A 8 -7.99 12.58 7.19
C GLU A 8 -7.16 11.95 8.31
N ALA A 9 -7.81 11.26 9.26
CA ALA A 9 -7.12 10.58 10.35
C ALA A 9 -6.18 9.48 9.85
N LYS A 10 -6.59 8.75 8.80
CA LYS A 10 -5.73 7.74 8.17
C LYS A 10 -4.55 8.38 7.45
N LEU A 11 -4.75 9.49 6.74
CA LEU A 11 -3.65 10.21 6.11
C LEU A 11 -2.65 10.72 7.17
N ALA A 12 -3.15 11.33 8.26
CA ALA A 12 -2.33 11.81 9.36
C ALA A 12 -1.52 10.68 10.03
N ASP A 13 -2.13 9.52 10.29
CA ASP A 13 -1.42 8.33 10.80
C ASP A 13 -0.29 7.89 9.87
N LEU A 14 -0.55 7.83 8.56
CA LEU A 14 0.47 7.45 7.57
C LEU A 14 1.64 8.45 7.56
N LEU A 15 1.35 9.75 7.58
CA LEU A 15 2.39 10.79 7.61
C LEU A 15 3.26 10.69 8.88
N ALA A 16 2.65 10.45 10.04
CA ALA A 16 3.39 10.25 11.29
C ALA A 16 4.28 8.98 11.25
N ARG A 17 3.80 7.91 10.63
CA ARG A 17 4.57 6.67 10.47
C ARG A 17 5.71 6.82 9.45
N ILE A 18 5.53 7.64 8.42
CA ILE A 18 6.62 7.99 7.48
C ILE A 18 7.73 8.72 8.24
N GLU A 19 7.39 9.73 9.05
CA GLU A 19 8.35 10.46 9.87
C GLU A 19 9.12 9.52 10.82
N GLU A 20 8.42 8.59 11.47
CA GLU A 20 9.05 7.60 12.35
C GLU A 20 10.00 6.64 11.60
N ALA A 21 9.60 6.20 10.39
CA ALA A 21 10.45 5.36 9.54
C ALA A 21 11.69 6.12 9.06
N ASP A 22 11.55 7.40 8.68
CA ASP A 22 12.67 8.27 8.29
C ASP A 22 13.67 8.44 9.45
N LYS A 23 13.20 8.69 10.68
CA LYS A 23 14.05 8.80 11.88
C LYS A 23 14.84 7.52 12.17
N LYS A 24 14.27 6.36 11.83
CA LYS A 24 14.90 5.04 11.99
C LYS A 24 15.73 4.62 10.78
N GLN A 25 15.69 5.39 9.69
CA GLN A 25 16.28 5.01 8.40
C GLN A 25 15.74 3.67 7.86
N ASP A 26 14.49 3.34 8.18
CA ASP A 26 13.80 2.13 7.70
C ASP A 26 13.10 2.41 6.36
N TYR A 27 13.93 2.47 5.31
CA TYR A 27 13.48 2.89 4.00
C TYR A 27 12.48 1.91 3.35
N ASP A 28 12.59 0.61 3.62
CA ASP A 28 11.67 -0.39 3.10
C ASP A 28 10.24 -0.14 3.60
N VAL A 29 10.09 0.17 4.89
CA VAL A 29 8.79 0.55 5.47
C VAL A 29 8.34 1.92 4.96
N ARG A 30 9.24 2.90 4.94
CA ARG A 30 8.94 4.27 4.49
C ARG A 30 8.38 4.28 3.07
N TYR A 31 8.99 3.57 2.12
CA TYR A 31 8.53 3.58 0.72
C TYR A 31 7.09 3.06 0.58
N GLY A 32 6.75 1.97 1.28
CA GLY A 32 5.39 1.44 1.30
C GLY A 32 4.38 2.43 1.87
N LEU A 33 4.74 3.12 2.95
CA LEU A 33 3.88 4.12 3.59
C LEU A 33 3.65 5.35 2.71
N VAL A 34 4.69 5.83 2.01
CA VAL A 34 4.55 6.95 1.06
C VAL A 34 3.55 6.61 -0.05
N LEU A 35 3.65 5.40 -0.63
CA LEU A 35 2.71 4.93 -1.64
C LEU A 35 1.26 4.86 -1.11
N GLU A 36 1.08 4.36 0.11
CA GLU A 36 -0.24 4.30 0.76
C GLU A 36 -0.78 5.71 1.04
N ALA A 37 0.06 6.63 1.53
CA ALA A 37 -0.31 8.01 1.81
C ALA A 37 -0.75 8.75 0.54
N MET A 38 -0.02 8.57 -0.57
CA MET A 38 -0.42 9.13 -1.87
C MET A 38 -1.78 8.58 -2.34
N ALA A 39 -2.03 7.28 -2.15
CA ALA A 39 -3.31 6.67 -2.51
C ALA A 39 -4.47 7.22 -1.66
N VAL A 40 -4.26 7.39 -0.36
CA VAL A 40 -5.26 7.99 0.55
C VAL A 40 -5.48 9.47 0.21
N ALA A 41 -4.42 10.23 0.00
CA ALA A 41 -4.48 11.65 -0.36
C ALA A 41 -5.28 11.90 -1.65
N ASN A 42 -4.98 11.14 -2.71
CA ASN A 42 -5.76 11.21 -3.97
C ASN A 42 -7.25 10.92 -3.76
N ARG A 43 -7.60 9.97 -2.88
CA ARG A 43 -9.01 9.65 -2.57
C ARG A 43 -9.70 10.68 -1.69
N LEU A 44 -8.94 11.50 -0.96
CA LEU A 44 -9.44 12.67 -0.23
C LEU A 44 -9.54 13.93 -1.12
N GLY A 45 -9.04 13.86 -2.36
CA GLY A 45 -9.06 14.98 -3.32
C GLY A 45 -7.81 15.86 -3.29
N TYR A 46 -6.77 15.48 -2.54
CA TYR A 46 -5.47 16.16 -2.60
C TYR A 46 -4.70 15.75 -3.86
N ALA A 47 -4.01 16.71 -4.46
CA ALA A 47 -3.10 16.41 -5.56
C ALA A 47 -1.90 15.62 -5.02
N ALA A 48 -1.72 14.39 -5.50
CA ALA A 48 -0.58 13.56 -5.15
C ALA A 48 -0.08 12.81 -6.39
N GLY A 49 1.23 12.79 -6.59
CA GLY A 49 1.84 12.20 -7.79
C GLY A 49 3.35 12.17 -7.73
N TYR A 50 3.97 11.92 -8.88
CA TYR A 50 5.43 11.86 -9.03
C TYR A 50 5.92 12.97 -9.93
N ARG A 51 7.13 13.47 -9.65
CA ARG A 51 7.97 14.16 -10.64
C ARG A 51 9.36 13.54 -10.63
N ILE A 52 10.04 13.65 -11.76
CA ILE A 52 11.47 13.34 -11.85
C ILE A 52 12.24 14.56 -11.41
N ASP A 53 13.19 14.37 -10.50
CA ASP A 53 14.18 15.38 -10.18
C ASP A 53 15.20 15.44 -11.35
N PRO A 54 15.36 16.58 -12.04
CA PRO A 54 16.35 16.70 -13.12
C PRO A 54 17.80 16.51 -12.66
N ASP A 55 18.11 16.82 -11.39
CA ASP A 55 19.46 16.71 -10.83
C ASP A 55 19.72 15.29 -10.29
N GLU A 56 18.67 14.56 -9.91
CA GLU A 56 18.70 13.18 -9.40
C GLU A 56 17.65 12.27 -10.09
N PRO A 57 17.78 12.00 -11.41
CA PRO A 57 16.75 11.33 -12.19
C PRO A 57 16.47 9.87 -11.78
N GLU A 58 17.44 9.21 -11.14
CA GLU A 58 17.31 7.87 -10.55
C GLU A 58 16.48 7.84 -9.25
N TRP A 59 16.16 9.01 -8.70
CA TRP A 59 15.36 9.20 -7.49
C TRP A 59 14.07 9.98 -7.81
N PRO A 60 13.06 9.37 -8.45
CA PRO A 60 11.76 10.02 -8.62
C PRO A 60 11.18 10.48 -7.27
N VAL A 61 10.57 11.67 -7.26
CA VAL A 61 10.07 12.29 -6.06
C VAL A 61 8.55 12.16 -5.99
N ALA A 62 8.05 11.55 -4.92
CA ALA A 62 6.64 11.51 -4.58
C ALA A 62 6.22 12.82 -3.91
N PHE A 63 5.09 13.41 -4.32
CA PHE A 63 4.55 14.66 -3.78
C PHE A 63 3.12 14.47 -3.26
N ILE A 64 2.79 15.20 -2.20
CA ILE A 64 1.41 15.39 -1.73
C ILE A 64 1.21 16.89 -1.41
N GLU A 65 0.19 17.50 -2.00
CA GLU A 65 -0.26 18.87 -1.69
C GLU A 65 -1.22 18.84 -0.51
N LEU A 66 -0.71 19.02 0.72
CA LEU A 66 -1.55 19.11 1.91
C LEU A 66 -2.09 20.54 2.09
N PRO A 67 -3.21 20.72 2.83
CA PRO A 67 -3.67 22.06 3.22
C PRO A 67 -2.63 22.89 3.98
N THR A 68 -1.64 22.24 4.59
CA THR A 68 -0.54 22.84 5.35
C THR A 68 0.73 23.06 4.54
N GLY A 69 0.74 22.72 3.25
CA GLY A 69 1.90 22.83 2.36
C GLY A 69 2.28 21.51 1.70
N GLN A 70 3.16 21.61 0.70
CA GLN A 70 3.67 20.46 -0.04
C GLN A 70 4.65 19.65 0.83
N VAL A 71 4.52 18.32 0.77
CA VAL A 71 5.50 17.37 1.31
C VAL A 71 6.00 16.45 0.19
N SER A 72 7.27 16.03 0.27
CA SER A 72 7.88 15.24 -0.79
C SER A 72 8.99 14.29 -0.31
N TRP A 73 9.22 13.22 -1.08
CA TRP A 73 10.12 12.12 -0.73
C TRP A 73 10.76 11.51 -1.98
N HIS A 74 12.09 11.40 -2.00
CA HIS A 74 12.82 10.59 -2.99
C HIS A 74 12.45 9.10 -2.85
N MET A 75 12.13 8.46 -3.97
CA MET A 75 11.71 7.06 -4.09
C MET A 75 12.67 6.33 -5.03
N PRO A 76 12.95 5.03 -4.82
CA PRO A 76 13.86 4.29 -5.69
C PRO A 76 13.21 4.06 -7.05
N GLN A 77 13.97 4.27 -8.12
CA GLN A 77 13.58 3.79 -9.44
C GLN A 77 13.50 2.26 -9.45
N HIS A 78 12.58 1.70 -10.24
CA HIS A 78 12.51 0.25 -10.45
C HIS A 78 13.84 -0.25 -11.06
N PRO A 79 14.52 -1.23 -10.45
CA PRO A 79 15.86 -1.63 -10.88
C PRO A 79 15.87 -2.42 -12.20
N ILE A 80 14.72 -2.95 -12.63
CA ILE A 80 14.61 -3.74 -13.87
C ILE A 80 14.14 -2.82 -14.99
N PRO A 81 14.86 -2.75 -16.13
CA PRO A 81 14.40 -2.00 -17.29
C PRO A 81 13.03 -2.48 -17.80
N TRP A 82 12.27 -1.57 -18.43
CA TRP A 82 11.03 -1.95 -19.10
C TRP A 82 11.32 -2.92 -20.26
N ASP A 83 10.59 -4.03 -20.30
CA ASP A 83 10.77 -5.12 -21.25
C ASP A 83 9.97 -4.95 -22.56
N GLY A 84 9.37 -3.78 -22.77
CA GLY A 84 8.72 -3.43 -24.05
C GLY A 84 7.34 -4.03 -24.27
N HIS A 85 6.71 -4.64 -23.27
CA HIS A 85 5.43 -5.31 -23.43
C HIS A 85 4.28 -4.36 -23.76
N SER A 86 3.33 -4.84 -24.55
CA SER A 86 2.07 -4.18 -24.89
C SER A 86 1.04 -4.23 -23.76
N THR A 87 -0.01 -3.40 -23.88
CA THR A 87 -1.14 -3.41 -22.94
C THR A 87 -1.82 -4.78 -22.85
N ASP A 88 -1.97 -5.48 -23.96
CA ASP A 88 -2.61 -6.80 -23.97
C ASP A 88 -1.74 -7.83 -23.26
N GLU A 89 -0.44 -7.85 -23.53
CA GLU A 89 0.52 -8.72 -22.85
C GLU A 89 0.58 -8.47 -21.33
N LYS A 90 0.49 -7.19 -20.91
CA LYS A 90 0.38 -6.83 -19.48
C LYS A 90 -0.81 -7.53 -18.83
N TYR A 91 -1.99 -7.43 -19.44
CA TYR A 91 -3.20 -8.02 -18.87
C TYR A 91 -3.22 -9.54 -18.96
N ASP A 92 -2.62 -10.13 -20.00
CA ASP A 92 -2.38 -11.57 -20.07
C ASP A 92 -1.47 -12.06 -18.95
N ARG A 93 -0.42 -11.31 -18.61
CA ARG A 93 0.45 -11.62 -17.45
C ARG A 93 -0.33 -11.58 -16.14
N CYS A 94 -1.19 -10.56 -15.93
CA CYS A 94 -2.04 -10.48 -14.74
C CYS A 94 -2.98 -11.70 -14.63
N ARG A 95 -3.65 -12.08 -15.73
CA ARG A 95 -4.54 -13.26 -15.75
C ARG A 95 -3.78 -14.55 -15.50
N ARG A 96 -2.62 -14.75 -16.14
CA ARG A 96 -1.78 -15.93 -15.93
C ARG A 96 -1.29 -16.03 -14.48
N TYR A 97 -0.94 -14.92 -13.86
CA TYR A 97 -0.58 -14.90 -12.44
C TYR A 97 -1.76 -15.33 -11.56
N ASP A 98 -2.98 -14.87 -11.86
CA ASP A 98 -4.17 -15.26 -11.11
C ASP A 98 -4.45 -16.78 -11.18
N SER A 99 -4.30 -17.38 -12.36
CA SER A 99 -4.38 -18.84 -12.52
C SER A 99 -3.24 -19.54 -11.78
N TRP A 100 -2.00 -19.06 -11.98
CA TRP A 100 -0.81 -19.64 -11.37
C TRP A 100 -0.90 -19.66 -9.83
N ARG A 101 -1.35 -18.56 -9.20
CA ARG A 101 -1.43 -18.49 -7.72
C ARG A 101 -2.45 -19.48 -7.15
N LEU A 102 -3.53 -19.80 -7.87
CA LEU A 102 -4.54 -20.75 -7.39
C LEU A 102 -4.02 -22.19 -7.41
N GLU A 103 -3.11 -22.50 -8.33
CA GLU A 103 -2.47 -23.82 -8.44
C GLU A 103 -1.30 -23.99 -7.47
N HIS A 104 -0.59 -22.90 -7.14
CA HIS A 104 0.70 -22.97 -6.44
C HIS A 104 0.70 -22.42 -5.01
N VAL A 105 -0.30 -21.60 -4.63
CA VAL A 105 -0.39 -21.03 -3.29
C VAL A 105 -1.51 -21.74 -2.52
N PRO A 106 -1.21 -22.49 -1.45
CA PRO A 106 -2.22 -23.24 -0.70
C PRO A 106 -3.26 -22.28 -0.10
N VAL A 107 -4.52 -22.47 -0.47
CA VAL A 107 -5.64 -21.80 0.20
C VAL A 107 -5.86 -22.50 1.53
N ILE A 108 -5.40 -21.88 2.63
CA ILE A 108 -5.75 -22.33 3.98
C ILE A 108 -7.21 -21.94 4.23
N VAL A 109 -8.12 -22.87 4.03
CA VAL A 109 -9.51 -22.72 4.48
C VAL A 109 -9.56 -23.02 5.98
N VAL A 110 -9.55 -21.98 6.81
CA VAL A 110 -9.86 -22.14 8.24
C VAL A 110 -11.37 -22.29 8.38
N THR A 111 -11.84 -23.51 8.60
CA THR A 111 -13.22 -23.74 9.07
C THR A 111 -13.24 -23.65 10.58
N TRP A 112 -13.93 -22.64 11.11
CA TRP A 112 -14.23 -22.57 12.54
C TRP A 112 -15.29 -23.63 12.86
N ARG A 113 -14.92 -24.68 13.61
CA ARG A 113 -15.92 -25.52 14.28
C ARG A 113 -16.43 -24.74 15.49
N THR A 114 -17.68 -24.32 15.47
CA THR A 114 -18.39 -23.82 16.65
C THR A 114 -18.54 -24.97 17.65
N GLY A 115 -17.62 -25.03 18.62
CA GLY A 115 -17.73 -25.87 19.80
C GLY A 115 -18.60 -25.17 20.85
N GLU A 116 -19.59 -25.90 21.32
CA GLU A 116 -20.65 -25.54 22.27
C GLU A 116 -20.16 -24.78 23.51
N MET A 117 -20.76 -23.61 23.80
CA MET A 117 -20.82 -23.12 25.18
C MET A 117 -21.88 -23.93 25.92
N LYS A 118 -21.47 -24.71 26.93
CA LYS A 118 -22.40 -25.17 27.95
C LYS A 118 -22.55 -24.07 28.99
N ASP A 119 -23.78 -23.58 29.12
CA ASP A 119 -24.22 -22.76 30.23
C ASP A 119 -23.88 -23.45 31.55
N ALA A 120 -23.08 -22.79 32.38
CA ALA A 120 -23.02 -23.07 33.81
C ALA A 120 -23.75 -21.94 34.53
N ALA A 121 -25.07 -21.92 34.37
CA ALA A 121 -25.96 -21.20 35.27
C ALA A 121 -26.38 -22.14 36.41
N GLY A 122 -25.89 -21.83 37.62
CA GLY A 122 -26.59 -22.02 38.88
C GLY A 122 -26.67 -23.42 39.50
N SER A 123 -26.15 -23.53 40.72
CA SER A 123 -26.93 -24.00 41.87
C SER A 123 -26.21 -23.66 43.19
N ASP A 124 -26.93 -22.90 44.02
CA ASP A 124 -26.90 -22.71 45.49
C ASP A 124 -25.60 -22.35 46.25
#